data_AF-V9LCB3-F1
#
_entry.id   AF-V9LCB3-F1
#
_cell.length_a   1.000
_cell.length_b   1.000
_cell.length_c   1.000
_cell.angle_alpha   90.00
_cell.angle_beta   90.00
_cell.angle_gamma   90.00
#
_symmetry.space_group_name_H-M   'P 1'
#
loop_
_entity.id
_entity.type
_entity.pdbx_description
1 polymer ?
#
loop_
_entity_poly.entity_id
_entity_poly.type
_entity_poly.pdbx_seq_one_letter_code
_entity_poly.pdbx_strand_id
1 'polypeptide(L)'
;MTAATRWEALSLYSKIFRIARTWQSLSGLTDETMKEKQYIITEARALFRKNKDLTDLEEIKQCIKECHARIEMGLHYRIPYPRPMHLPPMGLGGKKERKLRTQERLRKIAKPVYLQSQEET
;
A
#
# COMPACT_ATOMS: atom_id res chain seq x y z
N MET A 1 1.51 -16.81 15.71
CA MET A 1 0.34 -16.18 15.05
C MET A 1 -0.94 -16.56 15.79
N THR A 2 -1.69 -15.59 16.31
CA THR A 2 -2.96 -15.90 17.01
C THR A 2 -4.05 -16.27 15.99
N ALA A 3 -5.03 -17.09 16.39
CA ALA A 3 -6.15 -17.43 15.49
C ALA A 3 -6.85 -16.16 14.99
N ALA A 4 -7.14 -15.20 15.88
CA ALA A 4 -7.80 -13.93 15.54
C ALA A 4 -7.09 -13.15 14.43
N THR A 5 -5.76 -12.98 14.52
CA THR A 5 -4.97 -12.26 13.49
C THR A 5 -4.98 -12.97 12.14
N ARG A 6 -5.03 -14.31 12.13
CA ARG A 6 -5.12 -15.08 10.87
C ARG A 6 -6.48 -14.90 10.20
N TRP A 7 -7.55 -14.96 10.98
CA TRP A 7 -8.92 -14.74 10.49
C TRP A 7 -9.08 -13.34 9.89
N GLU A 8 -8.55 -12.32 10.56
CA GLU A 8 -8.58 -10.94 10.08
C GLU A 8 -7.84 -10.77 8.75
N ALA A 9 -6.62 -11.32 8.63
CA ALA A 9 -5.86 -11.28 7.38
C ALA A 9 -6.59 -11.99 6.22
N LEU A 10 -7.18 -13.16 6.45
CA LEU A 10 -7.94 -13.90 5.44
C LEU A 10 -9.24 -13.19 5.03
N SER A 11 -9.90 -12.53 6.00
CA SER A 11 -11.07 -11.70 5.75
C SER A 11 -10.72 -10.51 4.86
N LEU A 12 -9.61 -9.83 5.16
CA LEU A 12 -9.07 -8.74 4.34
C LEU A 12 -8.73 -9.21 2.92
N TYR A 13 -8.03 -10.33 2.79
CA TYR A 13 -7.73 -10.93 1.49
C TYR A 13 -9.01 -11.13 0.67
N SER A 14 -10.02 -11.78 1.26
CA SER A 14 -11.31 -12.01 0.60
C SER A 14 -12.04 -10.71 0.25
N LYS A 15 -11.97 -9.70 1.12
CA LYS A 15 -12.55 -8.37 0.88
C LYS A 15 -11.94 -7.70 -0.34
N ILE A 16 -10.63 -7.81 -0.55
CA ILE A 16 -9.95 -7.23 -1.72
C ILE A 16 -10.47 -7.83 -3.03
N PHE A 17 -10.68 -9.15 -3.11
CA PHE A 17 -11.27 -9.75 -4.32
C PHE A 17 -12.72 -9.31 -4.57
N ARG A 18 -13.49 -9.07 -3.51
CA ARG A 18 -14.84 -8.50 -3.65
C ARG A 18 -14.78 -7.08 -4.22
N ILE A 19 -13.86 -6.25 -3.70
CA ILE A 19 -13.61 -4.90 -4.21
C ILE A 19 -13.20 -4.96 -5.69
N ALA A 20 -12.25 -5.82 -6.05
CA ALA A 20 -11.81 -5.98 -7.43
C ALA A 20 -12.99 -6.38 -8.35
N ARG A 21 -13.91 -7.23 -7.90
CA ARG A 21 -15.08 -7.63 -8.70
C ARG A 21 -16.00 -6.45 -9.00
N THR A 22 -16.29 -5.62 -8.00
CA THR A 22 -17.16 -4.44 -8.11
C THR A 22 -16.44 -3.17 -8.56
N TRP A 23 -15.13 -3.24 -8.81
CA TRP A 23 -14.32 -2.09 -9.17
C TRP A 23 -14.75 -1.51 -10.52
N GLN A 24 -14.73 -0.18 -10.60
CA GLN A 24 -15.00 0.58 -11.82
C GLN A 24 -14.01 1.74 -11.85
N SER A 25 -13.29 1.87 -12.98
CA SER A 25 -12.33 2.97 -13.15
C SER A 25 -13.05 4.30 -13.19
N LEU A 26 -12.37 5.34 -12.71
CA LEU A 26 -12.87 6.71 -12.74
C LEU A 26 -13.15 7.19 -14.17
N SER A 27 -12.35 6.73 -15.14
CA SER A 27 -12.49 7.09 -16.56
C SER A 27 -13.69 6.43 -17.24
N GLY A 28 -14.29 5.40 -16.62
CA GLY A 28 -15.39 4.64 -17.21
C GLY A 28 -15.01 3.74 -18.39
N LEU A 29 -13.75 3.77 -18.86
CA LEU A 29 -13.26 2.88 -19.90
C LEU A 29 -13.22 1.44 -19.40
N THR A 30 -13.68 0.51 -20.24
CA THR A 30 -13.65 -0.93 -19.97
C THR A 30 -12.22 -1.43 -19.81
N ASP A 31 -11.30 -0.98 -20.67
CA ASP A 31 -9.92 -1.44 -20.70
C ASP A 31 -9.15 -1.00 -19.45
N GLU A 32 -9.36 0.24 -19.00
CA GLU A 32 -8.76 0.76 -17.76
C GLU A 32 -9.34 0.06 -16.55
N THR A 33 -10.66 -0.14 -16.50
CA THR A 33 -11.30 -0.92 -15.44
C THR A 33 -10.73 -2.33 -15.35
N MET A 34 -10.50 -3.00 -16.50
CA MET A 34 -9.90 -4.34 -16.51
C MET A 34 -8.45 -4.35 -16.05
N LYS A 35 -7.63 -3.36 -16.46
CA LYS A 35 -6.24 -3.21 -15.99
C LYS A 35 -6.17 -2.97 -14.49
N GLU A 36 -7.00 -2.07 -13.97
CA GLU A 36 -7.09 -1.75 -12.55
C GLU A 36 -7.54 -2.96 -11.71
N LYS A 37 -8.57 -3.68 -12.17
CA LYS A 37 -9.00 -4.94 -11.53
C LYS A 37 -7.88 -5.97 -11.48
N GLN A 38 -7.19 -6.16 -12.59
CA GLN A 38 -6.08 -7.10 -12.67
C GLN A 38 -4.96 -6.68 -11.72
N TYR A 39 -4.64 -5.39 -11.67
CA TYR A 39 -3.64 -4.84 -10.77
C TYR A 39 -3.95 -5.15 -9.31
N ILE A 40 -5.16 -4.82 -8.84
CA ILE A 40 -5.61 -5.11 -7.47
C ILE A 40 -5.42 -6.59 -7.13
N ILE A 41 -5.82 -7.48 -8.03
CA ILE A 41 -5.71 -8.93 -7.83
C ILE A 41 -4.25 -9.39 -7.79
N THR A 42 -3.43 -8.93 -8.72
CA THR A 42 -2.02 -9.35 -8.81
C THR A 42 -1.22 -8.85 -7.62
N GLU A 43 -1.44 -7.60 -7.22
CA GLU A 43 -0.74 -6.98 -6.11
C GLU A 43 -1.14 -7.63 -4.79
N ALA A 44 -2.43 -7.83 -4.54
CA ALA A 44 -2.90 -8.52 -3.34
C ALA A 44 -2.32 -9.93 -3.23
N ARG A 45 -2.29 -10.69 -4.34
CA ARG A 45 -1.65 -12.03 -4.36
C ARG A 45 -0.16 -11.95 -4.06
N ALA A 46 0.56 -10.99 -4.65
CA ALA A 46 1.99 -10.84 -4.44
C ALA A 46 2.31 -10.50 -2.97
N LEU A 47 1.63 -9.51 -2.39
CA LEU A 47 1.88 -9.05 -1.02
C LEU A 47 1.50 -10.09 0.03
N PHE A 48 0.34 -10.74 -0.11
CA PHE A 48 -0.06 -11.80 0.83
C PHE A 48 0.85 -13.03 0.73
N ARG A 49 1.38 -13.34 -0.45
CA ARG A 49 2.38 -14.41 -0.59
C ARG A 49 3.73 -14.03 0.00
N LYS A 50 4.18 -12.78 -0.19
CA LYS A 50 5.42 -12.25 0.42
C LYS A 50 5.37 -12.36 1.94
N ASN A 51 4.21 -12.08 2.52
CA ASN A 51 4.01 -12.02 3.97
C ASN A 51 3.55 -13.36 4.59
N LYS A 52 3.51 -14.46 3.82
CA LYS A 52 2.91 -15.74 4.25
C LYS A 52 3.66 -16.38 5.44
N ASP A 53 4.98 -16.17 5.50
CA ASP A 53 5.89 -16.77 6.48
C ASP A 53 6.20 -15.82 7.65
N LEU A 54 5.54 -14.64 7.71
CA LEU A 54 5.68 -13.72 8.83
C LEU A 54 5.15 -14.35 10.12
N THR A 55 5.99 -14.36 11.15
CA THR A 55 5.67 -14.93 12.47
C THR A 55 5.56 -13.88 13.55
N ASP A 56 6.21 -12.72 13.37
CA ASP A 56 6.14 -11.61 14.32
C ASP A 56 4.75 -10.97 14.37
N LEU A 57 4.21 -10.82 15.57
CA LEU A 57 2.86 -10.34 15.79
C LEU A 57 2.72 -8.84 15.51
N GLU A 58 3.75 -8.05 15.81
CA GLU A 58 3.68 -6.60 15.58
C GLU A 58 3.82 -6.27 14.09
N GLU A 59 4.71 -6.94 13.36
CA GLU A 59 4.77 -6.84 11.90
C GLU A 59 3.45 -7.24 11.23
N ILE A 60 2.81 -8.34 11.67
CA ILE A 60 1.51 -8.76 11.13
C ILE A 60 0.43 -7.68 11.36
N LYS A 61 0.35 -7.11 12.58
CA LYS A 61 -0.59 -6.02 12.87
C LYS A 61 -0.32 -4.79 12.01
N GLN A 62 0.96 -4.47 11.78
CA GLN A 62 1.35 -3.36 10.93
C GLN A 62 0.91 -3.59 9.48
N CYS A 63 1.12 -4.80 8.93
CA CYS A 63 0.64 -5.17 7.61
C CYS A 63 -0.90 -5.11 7.49
N ILE A 64 -1.63 -5.54 8.52
CA ILE A 64 -3.10 -5.43 8.58
C ILE A 64 -3.53 -3.96 8.54
N LYS A 65 -2.93 -3.10 9.37
CA LYS A 65 -3.19 -1.65 9.37
C LYS A 65 -2.88 -1.01 8.03
N GLU A 66 -1.75 -1.34 7.43
CA GLU A 66 -1.37 -0.89 6.09
C GLU A 66 -2.40 -1.32 5.04
N CYS A 67 -2.85 -2.58 5.08
CA CYS A 67 -3.86 -3.11 4.17
C CYS A 67 -5.19 -2.34 4.29
N HIS A 68 -5.64 -2.07 5.51
CA HIS A 68 -6.83 -1.23 5.75
C HIS A 68 -6.68 0.17 5.16
N ALA A 69 -5.55 0.84 5.43
CA ALA A 69 -5.28 2.18 4.92
C ALA A 69 -5.24 2.21 3.39
N ARG A 70 -4.66 1.19 2.75
CA ARG A 70 -4.66 1.07 1.28
C ARG A 70 -6.06 0.91 0.70
N ILE A 71 -6.88 0.04 1.30
CA ILE A 71 -8.25 -0.18 0.86
C ILE A 71 -9.05 1.12 0.97
N GLU A 72 -8.92 1.84 2.08
CA GLU A 72 -9.63 3.09 2.32
C GLU A 72 -9.21 4.19 1.33
N MET A 73 -7.90 4.37 1.13
CA MET A 73 -7.36 5.32 0.15
C MET A 73 -7.80 4.97 -1.28
N GLY A 74 -7.74 3.69 -1.65
CA GLY A 74 -8.16 3.22 -2.96
C GLY A 74 -9.64 3.49 -3.22
N LEU A 75 -10.51 3.20 -2.25
CA LEU A 75 -11.94 3.46 -2.37
C LEU A 75 -12.27 4.96 -2.36
N HIS A 76 -11.58 5.76 -1.54
CA HIS A 76 -11.81 7.20 -1.43
C HIS A 76 -11.44 7.94 -2.72
N TYR A 77 -10.28 7.64 -3.29
CA TYR A 77 -9.79 8.31 -4.51
C TYR A 77 -10.18 7.58 -5.80
N ARG A 78 -10.72 6.36 -5.71
CA ARG A 78 -10.95 5.43 -6.84
C ARG A 78 -9.70 5.22 -7.70
N ILE A 79 -8.54 5.13 -7.05
CA ILE A 79 -7.25 4.86 -7.69
C ILE A 79 -6.66 3.63 -6.99
N PRO A 80 -6.44 2.51 -7.70
CA PRO A 80 -5.94 1.29 -7.07
C PRO A 80 -4.42 1.33 -6.86
N TYR A 81 -3.73 2.21 -7.56
CA TYR A 81 -2.27 2.35 -7.53
C TYR A 81 -1.80 3.13 -6.30
N PRO A 82 -0.57 2.86 -5.81
CA PRO A 82 0.03 3.66 -4.76
C PRO A 82 0.17 5.12 -5.21
N ARG A 83 -0.43 6.03 -4.45
CA ARG A 83 -0.38 7.46 -4.76
C ARG A 83 1.06 7.99 -4.60
N PRO A 84 1.65 8.65 -5.61
CA PRO A 84 2.94 9.30 -5.49
C PRO A 84 2.90 10.33 -4.35
N MET A 85 3.87 10.26 -3.43
CA MET A 85 4.04 11.34 -2.46
C MET A 85 4.68 12.54 -3.15
N HIS A 86 3.94 13.63 -3.26
CA HIS A 86 4.45 14.93 -3.68
C HIS A 86 5.23 15.58 -2.52
N LEU A 87 6.32 14.94 -2.10
CA LEU A 87 7.26 15.62 -1.23
C LEU A 87 8.11 16.52 -2.14
N PRO A 88 8.11 17.85 -1.95
CA PRO A 88 8.84 18.73 -2.85
C PRO A 88 10.31 18.33 -2.88
N PRO A 89 10.87 18.00 -4.07
CA PRO A 89 12.31 17.81 -4.20
C PRO A 89 13.09 19.11 -3.93
N MET A 90 12.41 20.26 -3.97
CA MET A 90 12.98 21.62 -4.02
C MET A 90 12.92 22.40 -2.69
N GLY A 91 12.49 21.80 -1.57
CA GLY A 91 12.72 22.39 -0.23
C GLY A 91 14.19 22.30 0.25
N LEU A 92 15.06 21.77 -0.61
CA LEU A 92 16.48 21.53 -0.42
C LEU A 92 17.26 22.77 -0.87
N GLY A 93 17.53 23.69 0.06
CA GLY A 93 18.64 24.64 -0.11
C GLY A 93 19.91 23.86 -0.47
N GLY A 94 20.65 24.34 -1.47
CA GLY A 94 21.60 23.59 -2.28
C GLY A 94 22.58 22.65 -1.55
N LYS A 95 23.07 21.67 -2.32
CA LYS A 95 24.04 20.59 -2.04
C LYS A 95 25.10 20.88 -0.96
N LYS A 96 24.71 20.99 0.31
CA LYS A 96 25.60 20.87 1.47
C LYS A 96 25.29 19.54 2.15
N GLU A 97 26.15 18.57 1.89
CA GLU A 97 26.05 17.14 2.23
C GLU A 97 25.66 16.85 3.70
N ARG A 98 25.92 17.77 4.62
CA ARG A 98 25.61 17.62 6.05
C ARG A 98 24.13 17.70 6.43
N LYS A 99 23.25 18.29 5.60
CA LYS A 99 21.79 18.40 5.88
C LYS A 99 20.94 17.27 5.28
N LEU A 100 21.53 16.37 4.50
CA LEU A 100 20.81 15.32 3.77
C LEU A 100 20.34 14.17 4.67
N ARG A 101 21.18 13.67 5.59
CA ARG A 101 20.83 12.51 6.45
C ARG A 101 19.61 12.76 7.35
N THR A 102 19.52 13.96 7.95
CA THR A 102 18.38 14.33 8.80
C THR A 102 17.10 14.43 7.97
N GLN A 103 17.18 14.98 6.76
CA GLN A 103 16.04 15.05 5.85
C GLN A 103 15.64 13.67 5.30
N GLU A 104 16.58 12.79 4.99
CA GLU A 104 16.30 11.39 4.63
C GLU A 104 15.62 10.65 5.76
N ARG A 105 16.02 10.89 7.01
CA ARG A 105 15.37 10.32 8.19
C ARG A 105 13.95 10.84 8.35
N LEU A 106 13.76 12.16 8.26
CA LEU A 106 12.43 12.78 8.28
C LEU A 106 11.54 12.26 7.15
N ARG A 107 12.11 12.01 5.96
CA ARG A 107 11.41 11.38 4.84
C ARG A 107 10.94 9.98 5.18
N LYS A 108 11.81 9.12 5.73
CA LYS A 108 11.43 7.76 6.15
C LYS A 108 10.30 7.79 7.19
N ILE A 109 10.35 8.72 8.14
CA ILE A 109 9.31 8.90 9.18
C ILE A 109 8.01 9.43 8.58
N ALA A 110 8.08 10.36 7.61
CA ALA A 110 6.91 10.96 6.98
C ALA A 110 6.22 10.06 5.94
N LYS A 111 6.75 8.86 5.68
CA LYS A 111 6.11 7.90 4.77
C LYS A 111 4.77 7.46 5.36
N PRO A 112 3.66 7.57 4.62
CA PRO A 112 2.38 7.11 5.10
C PRO A 112 2.40 5.59 5.20
N VAL A 113 1.63 5.08 6.18
CA VAL A 113 1.56 3.65 6.51
C VAL A 113 1.21 2.79 5.28
N TYR A 114 0.42 3.33 4.35
CA TYR A 114 -0.01 2.61 3.15
C TYR A 114 1.07 2.45 2.06
N LEU A 115 2.30 2.99 2.23
CA LEU A 115 3.40 2.85 1.27
C LEU A 115 4.53 1.94 1.75
N GLN A 116 4.45 1.37 2.96
CA GLN A 116 5.55 0.61 3.56
C GLN A 116 5.93 -0.64 2.74
N SER A 117 4.95 -1.29 2.10
CA SER A 117 5.21 -2.50 1.30
C SER A 117 5.68 -2.26 -0.16
N GLN A 118 5.81 -1.01 -0.62
CA GLN A 118 6.17 -0.67 -2.01
C GLN A 118 7.68 -0.48 -2.24
N GLU A 119 8.49 -0.51 -1.19
CA GLU A 119 9.95 -0.35 -1.30
C GLU A 119 10.64 -1.67 -1.62
N GLU A 120 10.60 -2.09 -2.89
CA GLU A 120 11.51 -3.10 -3.43
C GLU A 120 11.43 -3.14 -4.97
N THR A 121 12.11 -2.20 -5.64
CA THR A 121 12.78 -2.44 -6.93
C THR A 121 13.87 -1.42 -7.16
#